data_AF-A0A428TYC4-F1
#
_entry.id   AF-A0A428TYC4-F1
#
_cell.length_a   1.000
_cell.length_b   1.000
_cell.length_c   1.000
_cell.angle_alpha   90.00
_cell.angle_beta   90.00
_cell.angle_gamma   90.00
#
_symmetry.space_group_name_H-M   'P 1'
#
loop_
_entity.id
_entity.type
_entity.pdbx_description
1 polymer ?
#
loop_
_entity_poly.entity_id
_entity_poly.type
_entity_poly.pdbx_seq_one_letter_code
_entity_poly.pdbx_strand_id
1 'polypeptide(L)'
;MSPPSSGLLDSVEDWDEIKADLNPDWALNKEWKSYWKPAPAGGKIQQAIKRVRSFIRARSLPSPEKLRPTAYLDGLRGFAALLVYFHHHELWAHEISKQTPIFENGFGYEGNYYFVSLPGVRHFFSGGHYAVSTFFVISGYVLSLKPLTLIQAGEHAQLSENLASALFRRWIRLFLPLIMTLLIYITTWHLFGIWVRDIDQQKTWFAEVREFYKEFKNFSFIYKAGGEPWLSHDRHLWSIPVEFRGSVAIYTAMQAFSRCTRNARLWCEVGLIVYFMYITDGSHYAMFTAGMLLCDLDLLAKKGELPRFLARLESVKEFIFYHVLIFSLFLGGVPSENREIDQLAKNRGWYYLSALNPQAVYDYKWFYLFWAAVFLVASIPRILWLKGFFETRFCQYLGRISFCPVPGSRASALDAWRQALPGHWVAEWGPAQGHPPLGR
;
A
#
# COMPACT_ATOMS: atom_id res chain seq x y z
N MET A 1 -13.53 18.85 -46.83
CA MET A 1 -14.18 18.52 -45.55
C MET A 1 -13.15 17.79 -44.71
N SER A 2 -12.61 18.47 -43.71
CA SER A 2 -11.64 17.92 -42.77
C SER A 2 -12.35 16.96 -41.80
N PRO A 3 -11.75 15.81 -41.42
CA PRO A 3 -12.34 14.96 -40.39
C PRO A 3 -12.29 15.66 -39.02
N PRO A 4 -13.24 15.38 -38.12
CA PRO A 4 -13.38 16.10 -36.86
C PRO A 4 -12.27 15.71 -35.88
N SER A 5 -11.72 16.71 -35.20
CA SER A 5 -10.78 16.57 -34.09
C SER A 5 -11.37 15.72 -32.96
N SER A 6 -10.73 14.59 -32.68
CA SER A 6 -11.01 13.76 -31.50
C SER A 6 -10.72 14.53 -30.22
N GLY A 7 -11.67 14.52 -29.29
CA GLY A 7 -11.63 15.29 -28.06
C GLY A 7 -10.78 14.64 -26.97
N LEU A 8 -10.31 15.46 -26.04
CA LEU A 8 -9.45 15.17 -24.88
C LEU A 8 -10.02 14.13 -23.86
N LEU A 9 -11.14 13.46 -24.17
CA LEU A 9 -11.88 12.61 -23.25
C LEU A 9 -12.14 11.18 -23.75
N ASP A 10 -11.78 10.83 -25.00
CA ASP A 10 -12.04 9.49 -25.56
C ASP A 10 -10.92 8.46 -25.30
N SER A 11 -10.06 8.72 -24.31
CA SER A 11 -8.81 7.97 -24.08
C SER A 11 -8.93 6.52 -23.58
N VAL A 12 -10.11 5.89 -23.56
CA VAL A 12 -10.24 4.51 -23.01
C VAL A 12 -9.67 3.45 -23.96
N GLU A 13 -9.81 3.65 -25.28
CA GLU A 13 -9.28 2.72 -26.31
C GLU A 13 -7.75 2.83 -26.45
N ASP A 14 -7.22 4.03 -26.30
CA ASP A 14 -5.77 4.34 -26.41
C ASP A 14 -4.95 3.67 -25.29
N TRP A 15 -5.57 3.35 -24.15
CA TRP A 15 -4.91 2.59 -23.08
C TRP A 15 -4.74 1.12 -23.39
N ASP A 16 -5.53 0.53 -24.29
CA ASP A 16 -5.42 -0.88 -24.64
C ASP A 16 -4.48 -1.09 -25.84
N GLU A 17 -4.39 -0.13 -26.76
CA GLU A 17 -3.37 -0.10 -27.82
C GLU A 17 -1.94 0.06 -27.27
N ILE A 18 -1.71 1.01 -26.34
CA ILE A 18 -0.39 1.17 -25.69
C ILE A 18 -0.01 -0.04 -24.81
N LYS A 19 -0.98 -0.84 -24.35
CA LYS A 19 -0.73 -2.09 -23.60
C LYS A 19 -0.39 -3.27 -24.52
N ALA A 20 -0.78 -3.24 -25.79
CA ALA A 20 -0.49 -4.29 -26.76
C ALA A 20 0.91 -4.16 -27.38
N ASP A 21 1.38 -2.93 -27.61
CA ASP A 21 2.68 -2.66 -28.26
C ASP A 21 3.92 -2.93 -27.38
N LEU A 22 3.72 -3.19 -26.08
CA LEU A 22 4.78 -3.54 -25.12
C LEU A 22 5.04 -5.04 -25.00
N ASN A 23 4.64 -5.83 -26.00
CA ASN A 23 4.84 -7.28 -26.01
C ASN A 23 6.08 -7.69 -26.85
N PRO A 24 7.29 -7.80 -26.26
CA PRO A 24 8.44 -8.37 -26.96
C PRO A 24 8.33 -9.91 -26.94
N ASP A 25 7.36 -10.45 -27.66
CA ASP A 25 7.08 -11.90 -27.72
C ASP A 25 8.05 -12.69 -28.61
N TRP A 26 9.19 -12.12 -29.01
CA TRP A 26 10.15 -12.79 -29.91
C TRP A 26 11.47 -13.25 -29.26
N ALA A 27 11.61 -13.20 -27.94
CA ALA A 27 12.83 -13.70 -27.26
C ALA A 27 12.62 -14.76 -26.16
N LEU A 28 11.39 -15.14 -25.82
CA LEU A 28 11.09 -16.01 -24.67
C LEU A 28 11.00 -17.51 -24.99
N ASN A 29 11.27 -17.92 -26.23
CA ASN A 29 11.27 -19.32 -26.65
C ASN A 29 12.67 -19.81 -27.00
N LYS A 30 13.49 -20.10 -25.96
CA LYS A 30 14.44 -21.21 -25.98
C LYS A 30 15.05 -21.47 -24.59
N GLU A 31 14.67 -22.62 -24.05
CA GLU A 31 15.40 -23.44 -23.07
C GLU A 31 15.48 -22.97 -21.60
N TRP A 32 14.40 -23.19 -20.84
CA TRP A 32 14.50 -23.50 -19.40
C TRP A 32 14.34 -25.01 -19.19
N LYS A 33 15.42 -25.78 -19.38
CA LYS A 33 15.49 -27.17 -18.87
C LYS A 33 16.00 -27.14 -17.42
N SER A 34 15.07 -27.35 -16.49
CA SER A 34 15.33 -27.53 -15.06
C SER A 34 16.21 -28.76 -14.81
N TYR A 35 17.49 -28.56 -14.48
CA TYR A 35 18.33 -29.57 -13.84
C TYR A 35 18.35 -29.32 -12.33
N TRP A 36 17.32 -29.80 -11.63
CA TRP A 36 17.35 -29.85 -10.17
C TRP A 36 16.68 -31.14 -9.66
N LYS A 37 17.47 -32.01 -9.04
CA LYS A 37 16.99 -33.14 -8.23
C LYS A 37 17.37 -32.86 -6.76
N PRO A 38 16.40 -32.66 -5.85
CA PRO A 38 16.69 -32.49 -4.43
C PRO A 38 17.21 -33.79 -3.79
N ALA A 39 18.15 -33.66 -2.85
CA ALA A 39 18.56 -34.72 -1.94
C ALA A 39 17.38 -35.16 -1.04
N PRO A 40 17.30 -36.45 -0.64
CA PRO A 40 16.18 -36.99 0.12
C PRO A 40 16.23 -36.55 1.59
N ALA A 41 15.49 -35.50 1.94
CA ALA A 41 15.17 -35.15 3.32
C ALA A 41 13.94 -35.94 3.81
N GLY A 42 13.99 -36.39 5.07
CA GLY A 42 13.10 -37.38 5.70
C GLY A 42 11.59 -37.18 5.48
N GLY A 43 10.90 -38.30 5.24
CA GLY A 43 9.54 -38.36 4.68
C GLY A 43 8.44 -37.64 5.47
N LYS A 44 8.59 -37.43 6.78
CA LYS A 44 7.59 -36.72 7.61
C LYS A 44 7.55 -35.21 7.32
N ILE A 45 8.71 -34.58 7.15
CA ILE A 45 8.82 -33.14 6.84
C ILE A 45 8.37 -32.87 5.40
N GLN A 46 8.74 -33.75 4.46
CA GLN A 46 8.26 -33.66 3.08
C GLN A 46 6.74 -33.86 2.98
N GLN A 47 6.13 -34.72 3.79
CA GLN A 47 4.67 -34.89 3.81
C GLN A 47 3.95 -33.67 4.40
N ALA A 48 4.48 -33.07 5.47
CA ALA A 48 3.94 -31.83 6.02
C ALA A 48 4.03 -30.68 5.00
N ILE A 49 5.19 -30.50 4.36
CA ILE A 49 5.39 -29.52 3.29
C ILE A 49 4.47 -29.80 2.10
N LYS A 50 4.30 -31.07 1.70
CA LYS A 50 3.39 -31.46 0.61
C LYS A 50 1.93 -31.21 0.97
N ARG A 51 1.50 -31.44 2.22
CA ARG A 51 0.13 -31.18 2.69
C ARG A 51 -0.17 -29.69 2.74
N VAL A 52 0.76 -28.88 3.25
CA VAL A 52 0.62 -27.42 3.23
C VAL A 52 0.61 -26.91 1.79
N ARG A 53 1.51 -27.38 0.93
CA ARG A 53 1.51 -27.04 -0.51
C ARG A 53 0.23 -27.50 -1.21
N SER A 54 -0.30 -28.67 -0.89
CA SER A 54 -1.55 -29.16 -1.50
C SER A 54 -2.76 -28.42 -0.98
N PHE A 55 -2.78 -27.98 0.28
CA PHE A 55 -3.86 -27.17 0.83
C PHE A 55 -3.89 -25.76 0.21
N ILE A 56 -2.71 -25.17 -0.01
CA ILE A 56 -2.55 -23.89 -0.70
C ILE A 56 -2.91 -24.03 -2.20
N ARG A 57 -2.60 -25.17 -2.84
CA ARG A 57 -2.81 -25.39 -4.28
C ARG A 57 -4.18 -25.97 -4.66
N ALA A 58 -4.83 -26.71 -3.75
CA ALA A 58 -6.12 -27.38 -4.04
C ALA A 58 -7.30 -26.41 -4.09
N ARG A 59 -7.14 -25.16 -3.63
CA ARG A 59 -8.17 -24.12 -3.75
C ARG A 59 -8.03 -23.24 -4.99
N SER A 60 -7.11 -23.58 -5.90
CA SER A 60 -6.82 -22.83 -7.12
C SER A 60 -6.92 -23.72 -8.37
N LEU A 61 -8.01 -23.61 -9.16
CA LEU A 61 -8.11 -23.83 -10.63
C LEU A 61 -9.58 -23.63 -11.11
N PRO A 62 -9.89 -23.26 -12.39
CA PRO A 62 -9.12 -22.64 -13.50
C PRO A 62 -9.48 -21.12 -13.66
N SER A 63 -8.85 -20.20 -14.41
CA SER A 63 -8.06 -20.21 -15.66
C SER A 63 -6.87 -19.20 -15.58
N PRO A 64 -5.84 -19.28 -16.46
CA PRO A 64 -4.56 -18.61 -16.34
C PRO A 64 -4.57 -17.28 -17.11
N GLU A 65 -5.09 -16.23 -16.49
CA GLU A 65 -4.59 -14.91 -16.89
C GLU A 65 -3.15 -14.85 -16.39
N LYS A 66 -2.17 -14.79 -17.29
CA LYS A 66 -0.74 -14.71 -16.92
C LYS A 66 -0.59 -13.55 -15.93
N LEU A 67 -0.39 -13.87 -14.66
CA LEU A 67 -0.22 -12.85 -13.64
C LEU A 67 0.96 -11.97 -14.05
N ARG A 68 0.74 -10.66 -14.01
CA ARG A 68 1.80 -9.69 -14.32
C ARG A 68 2.97 -9.91 -13.35
N PRO A 69 4.21 -9.61 -13.75
CA PRO A 69 5.37 -9.77 -12.86
C PRO A 69 5.27 -9.01 -11.52
N THR A 70 4.41 -7.99 -11.45
CA THR A 70 4.15 -7.15 -10.27
C THR A 70 2.87 -7.52 -9.53
N ALA A 71 2.16 -8.60 -9.90
CA ALA A 71 0.87 -8.97 -9.27
C ALA A 71 0.99 -9.20 -7.76
N TYR A 72 2.15 -9.67 -7.28
CA TYR A 72 2.41 -9.80 -5.84
C TYR A 72 2.31 -8.47 -5.08
N LEU A 73 2.61 -7.33 -5.72
CA LEU A 73 2.47 -6.00 -5.10
C LEU A 73 1.01 -5.63 -4.89
N ASP A 74 0.12 -6.03 -5.80
CA ASP A 74 -1.32 -5.81 -5.67
C ASP A 74 -1.89 -6.70 -4.56
N GLY A 75 -1.42 -7.94 -4.45
CA GLY A 75 -1.80 -8.85 -3.37
C GLY A 75 -1.29 -8.40 -1.99
N LEU A 76 -0.05 -7.93 -1.93
CA LEU A 76 0.56 -7.35 -0.72
C LEU A 76 -0.21 -6.11 -0.26
N ARG A 77 -0.51 -5.21 -1.18
CA ARG A 77 -1.31 -4.01 -0.94
C ARG A 77 -2.70 -4.37 -0.38
N GLY A 78 -3.39 -5.34 -0.99
CA GLY A 78 -4.69 -5.80 -0.53
C GLY A 78 -4.65 -6.40 0.89
N PHE A 79 -3.62 -7.21 1.16
CA PHE A 79 -3.42 -7.77 2.50
C PHE A 79 -3.09 -6.68 3.53
N ALA A 80 -2.26 -5.71 3.17
CA ALA A 80 -1.98 -4.55 4.01
C ALA A 80 -3.26 -3.74 4.32
N ALA A 81 -4.17 -3.57 3.36
CA ALA A 81 -5.44 -2.89 3.59
C ALA A 81 -6.30 -3.60 4.66
N LEU A 82 -6.31 -4.93 4.65
CA LEU A 82 -7.00 -5.72 5.67
C LEU A 82 -6.38 -5.53 7.06
N LEU A 83 -5.04 -5.47 7.14
CA LEU A 83 -4.36 -5.19 8.41
C LEU A 83 -4.64 -3.78 8.93
N VAL A 84 -4.72 -2.78 8.05
CA VAL A 84 -5.12 -1.41 8.44
C VAL A 84 -6.55 -1.41 8.97
N TYR A 85 -7.47 -2.14 8.34
CA TYR A 85 -8.84 -2.29 8.82
C TYR A 85 -8.88 -2.89 10.22
N PHE A 86 -8.18 -4.01 10.47
CA PHE A 86 -8.11 -4.59 11.82
C PHE A 86 -7.48 -3.66 12.83
N HIS A 87 -6.42 -2.93 12.47
CA HIS A 87 -5.80 -1.96 13.37
C HIS A 87 -6.77 -0.83 13.75
N HIS A 88 -7.56 -0.28 12.82
CA HIS A 88 -8.56 0.73 13.16
C HIS A 88 -9.73 0.16 13.96
N HIS A 89 -10.13 -1.08 13.69
CA HIS A 89 -11.15 -1.75 14.48
C HIS A 89 -10.70 -2.00 15.91
N GLU A 90 -9.51 -2.57 16.12
CA GLU A 90 -9.02 -2.99 17.42
C GLU A 90 -8.55 -1.82 18.30
N LEU A 91 -7.87 -0.81 17.75
CA LEU A 91 -7.29 0.28 18.55
C LEU A 91 -8.23 1.48 18.66
N TRP A 92 -8.71 1.98 17.53
CA TRP A 92 -9.43 3.25 17.49
C TRP A 92 -10.90 3.10 17.87
N ALA A 93 -11.55 1.97 17.54
CA ALA A 93 -12.92 1.73 17.96
C ALA A 93 -13.03 1.34 19.45
N HIS A 94 -11.95 0.82 20.05
CA HIS A 94 -11.93 0.34 21.44
C HIS A 94 -11.06 1.16 22.40
N GLU A 95 -10.66 2.38 22.01
CA GLU A 95 -9.85 3.31 22.84
C GLU A 95 -10.45 3.54 24.25
N ILE A 96 -11.74 3.30 24.41
CA ILE A 96 -12.52 3.38 25.66
C ILE A 96 -12.06 2.38 26.74
N SER A 97 -11.43 1.25 26.39
CA SER A 97 -11.26 0.12 27.32
C SER A 97 -9.96 0.08 28.15
N LYS A 98 -9.09 1.10 28.09
CA LYS A 98 -7.72 1.07 28.67
C LYS A 98 -6.84 -0.09 28.15
N GLN A 99 -7.25 -0.79 27.08
CA GLN A 99 -6.49 -1.89 26.49
C GLN A 99 -5.48 -1.41 25.42
N THR A 100 -5.68 -0.22 24.85
CA THR A 100 -4.81 0.42 23.85
C THR A 100 -3.34 0.47 24.26
N PRO A 101 -2.97 0.88 25.50
CA PRO A 101 -1.59 0.87 25.97
C PRO A 101 -0.91 -0.50 25.87
N ILE A 102 -1.65 -1.59 26.08
CA ILE A 102 -1.10 -2.95 26.09
C ILE A 102 -0.80 -3.43 24.67
N PHE A 103 -1.67 -3.09 23.72
CA PHE A 103 -1.48 -3.43 22.30
C PHE A 103 -0.42 -2.58 21.61
N GLU A 104 -0.20 -1.35 22.09
CA GLU A 104 0.78 -0.44 21.53
C GLU A 104 2.18 -0.61 22.12
N ASN A 105 2.30 -1.21 23.32
CA ASN A 105 3.57 -1.55 23.96
C ASN A 105 4.08 -2.98 23.72
N GLY A 106 5.31 -3.23 24.17
CA GLY A 106 5.97 -4.52 24.08
C GLY A 106 5.55 -5.52 25.16
N PHE A 107 5.90 -6.78 24.93
CA PHE A 107 5.70 -7.86 25.90
C PHE A 107 6.37 -7.58 27.25
N GLY A 108 5.58 -7.59 28.33
CA GLY A 108 6.04 -7.31 29.69
C GLY A 108 5.85 -5.86 30.15
N TYR A 109 5.18 -5.02 29.36
CA TYR A 109 4.82 -3.66 29.75
C TYR A 109 3.93 -3.65 30.99
N GLU A 110 4.31 -2.91 32.03
CA GLU A 110 3.62 -2.85 33.34
C GLU A 110 3.31 -4.22 33.98
N GLY A 111 4.13 -5.24 33.70
CA GLY A 111 3.92 -6.60 34.21
C GLY A 111 2.85 -7.40 33.46
N ASN A 112 2.35 -6.88 32.33
CA ASN A 112 1.41 -7.56 31.45
C ASN A 112 2.13 -8.40 30.38
N TYR A 113 1.76 -9.67 30.27
CA TYR A 113 2.43 -10.64 29.39
C TYR A 113 1.44 -11.29 28.42
N TYR A 114 0.99 -10.53 27.42
CA TYR A 114 0.04 -11.03 26.42
C TYR A 114 0.75 -11.54 25.18
N PHE A 115 0.33 -12.68 24.64
CA PHE A 115 0.91 -13.24 23.42
C PHE A 115 0.83 -12.28 22.22
N VAL A 116 -0.21 -11.45 22.19
CA VAL A 116 -0.46 -10.48 21.12
C VAL A 116 0.55 -9.33 21.09
N SER A 117 1.25 -9.03 22.17
CA SER A 117 2.27 -7.94 22.22
C SER A 117 3.64 -8.38 21.70
N LEU A 118 3.76 -9.60 21.15
CA LEU A 118 5.01 -10.07 20.54
C LEU A 118 5.22 -9.44 19.15
N PRO A 119 6.45 -9.01 18.78
CA PRO A 119 6.72 -8.27 17.55
C PRO A 119 6.23 -8.92 16.25
N GLY A 120 6.13 -10.26 16.17
CA GLY A 120 5.62 -10.95 14.98
C GLY A 120 4.10 -11.18 14.97
N VAL A 121 3.48 -11.39 16.13
CA VAL A 121 2.04 -11.68 16.24
C VAL A 121 1.23 -10.40 16.21
N ARG A 122 1.77 -9.33 16.81
CA ARG A 122 1.08 -8.04 16.90
C ARG A 122 0.72 -7.44 15.55
N HIS A 123 1.45 -7.79 14.47
CA HIS A 123 1.17 -7.34 13.11
C HIS A 123 -0.28 -7.55 12.68
N PHE A 124 -0.89 -8.65 13.12
CA PHE A 124 -2.25 -9.01 12.75
C PHE A 124 -3.33 -8.22 13.50
N PHE A 125 -2.96 -7.50 14.56
CA PHE A 125 -3.88 -6.78 15.45
C PHE A 125 -3.56 -5.28 15.49
N SER A 126 -2.32 -4.93 15.85
CA SER A 126 -1.85 -3.55 16.01
C SER A 126 -0.91 -3.09 14.88
N GLY A 127 -0.73 -3.89 13.82
CA GLY A 127 0.27 -3.65 12.75
C GLY A 127 -0.09 -2.61 11.68
N GLY A 128 -1.11 -1.76 11.91
CA GLY A 128 -1.59 -0.82 10.89
C GLY A 128 -0.53 0.16 10.42
N HIS A 129 0.30 0.71 11.31
CA HIS A 129 1.38 1.62 10.91
C HIS A 129 2.42 0.94 10.01
N TYR A 130 2.74 -0.34 10.28
CA TYR A 130 3.64 -1.12 9.43
C TYR A 130 3.04 -1.40 8.04
N ALA A 131 1.74 -1.70 8.00
CA ALA A 131 1.00 -1.82 6.75
C ALA A 131 1.01 -0.49 5.96
N VAL A 132 0.76 0.66 6.61
CA VAL A 132 0.82 2.00 6.01
C VAL A 132 2.22 2.32 5.46
N SER A 133 3.29 2.03 6.22
CA SER A 133 4.66 2.19 5.70
C SER A 133 4.93 1.30 4.48
N THR A 134 4.37 0.10 4.46
CA THR A 134 4.43 -0.80 3.29
C THR A 134 3.69 -0.20 2.09
N PHE A 135 2.53 0.44 2.29
CA PHE A 135 1.83 1.18 1.24
C PHE A 135 2.71 2.28 0.65
N PHE A 136 3.38 3.08 1.46
CA PHE A 136 4.25 4.16 0.97
C PHE A 136 5.42 3.64 0.12
N VAL A 137 6.06 2.55 0.54
CA VAL A 137 7.12 1.90 -0.27
C VAL A 137 6.56 1.34 -1.59
N ILE A 138 5.40 0.67 -1.56
CA ILE A 138 4.74 0.16 -2.78
C ILE A 138 4.34 1.31 -3.70
N SER A 139 3.80 2.40 -3.15
CA SER A 139 3.41 3.59 -3.90
C SER A 139 4.62 4.20 -4.61
N GLY A 140 5.75 4.38 -3.91
CA GLY A 140 7.01 4.80 -4.52
C GLY A 140 7.45 3.87 -5.67
N TYR A 141 7.44 2.56 -5.44
CA TYR A 141 7.82 1.57 -6.45
C TYR A 141 6.93 1.65 -7.72
N VAL A 142 5.61 1.64 -7.54
CA VAL A 142 4.65 1.60 -8.66
C VAL A 142 4.64 2.92 -9.44
N LEU A 143 4.79 4.05 -8.75
CA LEU A 143 4.89 5.36 -9.39
C LEU A 143 6.14 5.49 -10.25
N SER A 144 7.23 4.84 -9.85
CA SER A 144 8.51 4.93 -10.55
C SER A 144 8.65 3.97 -11.72
N LEU A 145 7.85 2.90 -11.80
CA LEU A 145 8.03 1.84 -12.80
C LEU A 145 8.02 2.34 -14.26
N LYS A 146 6.98 3.08 -14.67
CA LYS A 146 6.87 3.59 -16.04
C LYS A 146 7.88 4.72 -16.31
N PRO A 147 8.00 5.75 -15.45
CA PRO A 147 9.00 6.80 -15.63
C PRO A 147 10.45 6.30 -15.69
N LEU A 148 10.86 5.38 -14.80
CA LEU A 148 12.21 4.79 -14.84
C LEU A 148 12.46 3.97 -16.09
N THR A 149 11.44 3.26 -16.60
CA THR A 149 11.56 2.54 -17.87
C THR A 149 11.84 3.50 -19.03
N LEU A 150 11.14 4.65 -19.08
CA LEU A 150 11.36 5.70 -20.08
C LEU A 150 12.74 6.38 -19.92
N ILE A 151 13.18 6.64 -18.67
CA ILE A 151 14.52 7.19 -18.38
C ILE A 151 15.61 6.23 -18.88
N GLN A 152 15.47 4.93 -18.62
CA GLN A 152 16.44 3.94 -19.07
C GLN A 152 16.40 3.72 -20.60
N ALA A 153 15.29 4.02 -21.27
CA ALA A 153 15.16 4.02 -22.73
C ALA A 153 15.68 5.31 -23.38
N GLY A 154 15.93 6.37 -22.60
CA GLY A 154 16.34 7.69 -23.11
C GLY A 154 15.19 8.55 -23.66
N GLU A 155 13.93 8.16 -23.44
CA GLU A 155 12.75 8.81 -24.01
C GLU A 155 12.25 9.98 -23.12
N HIS A 156 13.04 11.05 -23.05
CA HIS A 156 12.78 12.16 -22.13
C HIS A 156 11.52 13.00 -22.46
N ALA A 157 11.09 13.04 -23.73
CA ALA A 157 9.88 13.76 -24.12
C ALA A 157 8.63 13.06 -23.56
N GLN A 158 8.51 11.75 -23.82
CA GLN A 158 7.43 10.92 -23.31
C GLN A 158 7.42 10.85 -21.77
N LEU A 159 8.59 10.91 -21.14
CA LEU A 159 8.70 11.00 -19.68
C LEU A 159 7.95 12.24 -19.14
N SER A 160 8.19 13.42 -19.73
CA SER A 160 7.57 14.66 -19.26
C SER A 160 6.05 14.62 -19.41
N GLU A 161 5.55 14.14 -20.55
CA GLU A 161 4.12 13.95 -20.80
C GLU A 161 3.51 12.95 -19.81
N ASN A 162 4.21 11.83 -19.58
CA ASN A 162 3.78 10.82 -18.63
C ASN A 162 3.66 11.38 -17.21
N LEU A 163 4.67 12.12 -16.73
CA LEU A 163 4.71 12.71 -15.40
C LEU A 163 3.62 13.77 -15.21
N ALA A 164 3.44 14.69 -16.18
CA ALA A 164 2.41 15.72 -16.12
C ALA A 164 1.00 15.09 -16.03
N SER A 165 0.75 14.10 -16.88
CA SER A 165 -0.51 13.35 -16.95
C SER A 165 -0.78 12.54 -15.67
N ALA A 166 0.26 11.90 -15.12
CA ALA A 166 0.18 11.13 -13.88
C ALA A 166 -0.06 12.02 -12.65
N LEU A 167 0.59 13.18 -12.57
CA LEU A 167 0.42 14.14 -11.48
C LEU A 167 -1.00 14.70 -11.45
N PHE A 168 -1.51 15.18 -12.59
CA PHE A 168 -2.85 15.77 -12.69
C PHE A 168 -3.95 14.77 -12.27
N ARG A 169 -3.94 13.57 -12.84
CA ARG A 169 -4.93 12.53 -12.50
C ARG A 169 -4.84 12.07 -11.06
N ARG A 170 -3.64 12.05 -10.47
CA ARG A 170 -3.44 11.53 -9.11
C ARG A 170 -4.10 12.40 -8.06
N TRP A 171 -4.03 13.73 -8.21
CA TRP A 171 -4.73 14.64 -7.31
C TRP A 171 -6.24 14.36 -7.32
N ILE A 172 -6.84 14.29 -8.51
CA ILE A 172 -8.28 14.01 -8.67
C ILE A 172 -8.63 12.64 -8.06
N ARG A 173 -7.86 11.59 -8.38
CA ARG A 173 -8.12 10.23 -7.90
C ARG A 173 -8.08 10.11 -6.37
N LEU A 174 -7.19 10.85 -5.71
CA LEU A 174 -7.02 10.81 -4.26
C LEU A 174 -8.07 11.66 -3.53
N PHE A 175 -8.28 12.90 -3.99
CA PHE A 175 -9.12 13.86 -3.26
C PHE A 175 -10.58 13.84 -3.66
N LEU A 176 -10.94 13.56 -4.93
CA LEU A 176 -12.34 13.60 -5.36
C LEU A 176 -13.22 12.56 -4.65
N PRO A 177 -12.83 11.27 -4.55
CA PRO A 177 -13.61 10.31 -3.78
C PRO A 177 -13.75 10.67 -2.30
N LEU A 178 -12.69 11.23 -1.71
CA LEU A 178 -12.67 11.69 -0.33
C LEU A 178 -13.68 12.82 -0.12
N ILE A 179 -13.67 13.84 -0.99
CA ILE A 179 -14.63 14.95 -0.92
C ILE A 179 -16.06 14.41 -1.03
N MET A 180 -16.32 13.54 -1.99
CA MET A 180 -17.67 12.99 -2.20
C MET A 180 -18.16 12.18 -1.01
N THR A 181 -17.31 11.30 -0.46
CA THR A 181 -17.67 10.46 0.69
C THR A 181 -17.91 11.29 1.95
N LEU A 182 -17.09 12.31 2.21
CA LEU A 182 -17.28 13.20 3.35
C LEU A 182 -18.51 14.10 3.19
N LEU A 183 -18.82 14.59 1.98
CA LEU A 183 -20.05 15.34 1.74
C LEU A 183 -21.29 14.48 1.95
N ILE A 184 -21.27 13.21 1.51
CA ILE A 184 -22.35 12.26 1.78
C ILE A 184 -22.47 12.04 3.29
N TYR A 185 -21.36 11.81 3.98
CA TYR A 185 -21.33 11.65 5.44
C TYR A 185 -21.93 12.85 6.17
N ILE A 186 -21.46 14.07 5.89
CA ILE A 186 -21.97 15.32 6.47
C ILE A 186 -23.47 15.47 6.20
N THR A 187 -23.91 15.16 4.97
CA THR A 187 -25.33 15.25 4.59
C THR A 187 -26.17 14.25 5.37
N THR A 188 -25.78 12.98 5.41
CA THR A 188 -26.46 11.94 6.19
C THR A 188 -26.50 12.29 7.67
N TRP A 189 -25.40 12.81 8.22
CA TRP A 189 -25.32 13.20 9.62
C TRP A 189 -26.32 14.31 9.98
N HIS A 190 -26.46 15.34 9.13
CA HIS A 190 -27.46 16.40 9.32
C HIS A 190 -28.90 15.97 9.06
N LEU A 191 -29.13 15.03 8.12
CA LEU A 191 -30.48 14.56 7.81
C LEU A 191 -31.07 13.69 8.93
N PHE A 192 -30.25 12.85 9.55
CA PHE A 192 -30.71 11.88 10.54
C PHE A 192 -30.41 12.26 11.99
N GLY A 193 -29.66 13.35 12.22
CA GLY A 193 -29.34 13.82 13.58
C GLY A 193 -28.58 12.78 14.40
N ILE A 194 -27.71 12.01 13.75
CA ILE A 194 -26.99 10.89 14.37
C ILE A 194 -26.03 11.44 15.42
N TRP A 195 -25.98 10.82 16.60
CA TRP A 195 -24.97 11.17 17.59
C TRP A 195 -23.59 10.65 17.16
N VAL A 196 -22.60 11.53 17.12
CA VAL A 196 -21.20 11.20 16.80
C VAL A 196 -20.35 11.62 17.99
N ARG A 197 -19.46 10.72 18.42
CA ARG A 197 -18.55 10.94 19.54
C ARG A 197 -17.48 11.96 19.15
N ASP A 198 -17.12 12.85 20.08
CA ASP A 198 -16.02 13.82 19.98
C ASP A 198 -16.15 14.87 18.85
N ILE A 199 -17.34 15.05 18.28
CA ILE A 199 -17.61 16.09 17.28
C ILE A 199 -19.02 16.66 17.50
N ASP A 200 -19.09 17.96 17.76
CA ASP A 200 -20.36 18.68 17.85
C ASP A 200 -20.82 19.12 16.45
N GLN A 201 -22.05 18.76 16.11
CA GLN A 201 -22.67 19.16 14.84
C GLN A 201 -22.87 20.68 14.79
N GLN A 202 -22.47 21.33 13.69
CA GLN A 202 -22.75 22.75 13.48
C GLN A 202 -24.25 23.02 13.38
N LYS A 203 -24.65 24.28 13.64
CA LYS A 203 -26.06 24.69 13.63
C LYS A 203 -26.77 24.45 12.28
N THR A 204 -26.04 24.48 11.17
CA THR A 204 -26.59 24.29 9.83
C THR A 204 -25.63 23.47 8.96
N TRP A 205 -26.19 22.69 8.03
CA TRP A 205 -25.41 21.90 7.07
C TRP A 205 -24.43 22.76 6.26
N PHE A 206 -24.82 23.97 5.87
CA PHE A 206 -23.94 24.89 5.14
C PHE A 206 -22.76 25.37 6.00
N ALA A 207 -22.97 25.57 7.30
CA ALA A 207 -21.89 25.92 8.23
C ALA A 207 -20.90 24.76 8.35
N GLU A 208 -21.39 23.52 8.43
CA GLU A 208 -20.57 22.31 8.46
C GLU A 208 -19.72 22.15 7.19
N VAL A 209 -20.34 22.29 6.01
CA VAL A 209 -19.63 22.25 4.71
C VAL A 209 -18.59 23.37 4.60
N ARG A 210 -18.89 24.56 5.13
CA ARG A 210 -17.94 25.68 5.15
C ARG A 210 -16.76 25.38 6.07
N GLU A 211 -16.97 24.76 7.22
CA GLU A 211 -15.89 24.37 8.11
C GLU A 211 -15.03 23.26 7.50
N PHE A 212 -15.67 22.24 6.95
CA PHE A 212 -15.01 21.21 6.16
C PHE A 212 -14.14 21.81 5.04
N TYR A 213 -14.62 22.81 4.30
CA TYR A 213 -13.82 23.48 3.28
C TYR A 213 -12.56 24.17 3.85
N LYS A 214 -12.65 24.81 5.02
CA LYS A 214 -11.50 25.46 5.68
C LYS A 214 -10.45 24.44 6.11
N GLU A 215 -10.88 23.28 6.60
CA GLU A 215 -9.96 22.19 6.94
C GLU A 215 -9.38 21.56 5.67
N PHE A 216 -10.23 21.28 4.69
CA PHE A 216 -9.88 20.59 3.45
C PHE A 216 -8.85 21.37 2.62
N LYS A 217 -8.95 22.71 2.54
CA LYS A 217 -7.94 23.50 1.81
C LYS A 217 -6.54 23.35 2.42
N ASN A 218 -6.46 23.27 3.74
CA ASN A 218 -5.20 23.11 4.45
C ASN A 218 -4.71 21.66 4.34
N PHE A 219 -5.63 20.70 4.45
CA PHE A 219 -5.38 19.27 4.31
C PHE A 219 -4.82 18.90 2.91
N SER A 220 -5.40 19.45 1.85
CA SER A 220 -4.98 19.20 0.46
C SER A 220 -3.74 19.99 0.02
N PHE A 221 -3.29 20.97 0.81
CA PHE A 221 -2.13 21.78 0.47
C PHE A 221 -0.81 21.02 0.70
N ILE A 222 0.01 20.93 -0.36
CA ILE A 222 1.29 20.20 -0.37
C ILE A 222 2.29 20.82 0.61
N TYR A 223 2.38 22.15 0.63
CA TYR A 223 3.39 22.89 1.39
C TYR A 223 2.92 23.33 2.78
N LYS A 224 1.86 22.69 3.31
CA LYS A 224 1.40 22.98 4.67
C LYS A 224 2.49 22.59 5.68
N ALA A 225 2.98 23.59 6.41
CA ALA A 225 3.88 23.41 7.55
C ALA A 225 3.07 23.47 8.86
N GLY A 226 3.15 22.41 9.66
CA GLY A 226 2.51 22.34 10.98
C GLY A 226 0.97 22.26 10.95
N GLY A 227 0.37 22.36 12.14
CA GLY A 227 -1.07 22.22 12.38
C GLY A 227 -1.57 20.77 12.34
N GLU A 228 -2.88 20.60 12.49
CA GLU A 228 -3.46 19.25 12.58
C GLU A 228 -3.41 18.51 11.24
N PRO A 229 -2.87 17.27 11.19
CA PRO A 229 -2.73 16.53 9.94
C PRO A 229 -4.01 15.79 9.52
N TRP A 230 -5.02 15.71 10.37
CA TRP A 230 -6.29 15.05 10.10
C TRP A 230 -7.43 16.04 9.82
N LEU A 231 -8.51 15.51 9.22
CA LEU A 231 -9.80 16.17 9.14
C LEU A 231 -10.62 15.83 10.40
N SER A 232 -11.42 16.77 10.87
CA SER A 232 -12.26 16.56 12.06
C SER A 232 -13.25 15.42 11.83
N HIS A 233 -13.89 15.36 10.66
CA HIS A 233 -14.88 14.33 10.31
C HIS A 233 -14.30 12.92 10.16
N ASP A 234 -13.01 12.79 9.83
CA ASP A 234 -12.36 11.49 9.71
C ASP A 234 -10.84 11.61 9.86
N ARG A 235 -10.32 11.10 10.99
CA ARG A 235 -8.90 11.15 11.32
C ARG A 235 -8.05 10.13 10.57
N HIS A 236 -8.66 9.08 10.04
CA HIS A 236 -7.95 7.98 9.37
C HIS A 236 -7.44 8.37 7.98
N LEU A 237 -7.96 9.45 7.40
CA LEU A 237 -7.62 9.94 6.06
C LEU A 237 -6.25 10.64 5.98
N TRP A 238 -5.55 10.83 7.10
CA TRP A 238 -4.25 11.53 7.16
C TRP A 238 -3.18 11.00 6.18
N SER A 239 -3.27 9.72 5.78
CA SER A 239 -2.34 9.10 4.84
C SER A 239 -2.49 9.62 3.40
N ILE A 240 -3.67 10.13 3.01
CA ILE A 240 -3.95 10.64 1.66
C ILE A 240 -3.08 11.85 1.27
N PRO A 241 -2.99 12.92 2.07
CA PRO A 241 -2.10 14.04 1.74
C PRO A 241 -0.63 13.63 1.78
N VAL A 242 -0.23 12.70 2.66
CA VAL A 242 1.13 12.14 2.68
C VAL A 242 1.42 11.38 1.37
N GLU A 243 0.48 10.57 0.91
CA GLU A 243 0.56 9.87 -0.39
C GLU A 243 0.75 10.85 -1.54
N PHE A 244 -0.02 11.94 -1.57
CA PHE A 244 0.12 12.94 -2.62
C PHE A 244 1.47 13.67 -2.56
N ARG A 245 1.90 14.11 -1.37
CA ARG A 245 3.21 14.76 -1.17
C ARG A 245 4.37 13.85 -1.56
N GLY A 246 4.35 12.59 -1.13
CA GLY A 246 5.34 11.58 -1.50
C GLY A 246 5.40 11.37 -3.02
N SER A 247 4.25 11.37 -3.68
CA SER A 247 4.17 11.23 -5.14
C SER A 247 4.80 12.41 -5.88
N VAL A 248 4.54 13.63 -5.43
CA VAL A 248 5.17 14.84 -6.00
C VAL A 248 6.68 14.77 -5.84
N ALA A 249 7.17 14.39 -4.65
CA ALA A 249 8.61 14.22 -4.42
C ALA A 249 9.24 13.21 -5.39
N ILE A 250 8.58 12.09 -5.67
CA ILE A 250 9.06 11.06 -6.60
C ILE A 250 9.04 11.56 -8.05
N TYR A 251 7.96 12.20 -8.50
CA TYR A 251 7.91 12.77 -9.85
C TYR A 251 8.98 13.83 -10.07
N THR A 252 9.19 14.71 -9.10
CA THR A 252 10.25 15.73 -9.16
C THR A 252 11.64 15.10 -9.15
N ALA A 253 11.89 14.11 -8.30
CA ALA A 253 13.17 13.41 -8.23
C ALA A 253 13.50 12.69 -9.56
N MET A 254 12.54 11.97 -10.14
CA MET A 254 12.74 11.28 -11.42
C MET A 254 12.98 12.25 -12.58
N GLN A 255 12.29 13.39 -12.59
CA GLN A 255 12.55 14.44 -13.58
C GLN A 255 13.97 15.00 -13.41
N ALA A 256 14.38 15.30 -12.18
CA ALA A 256 15.71 15.83 -11.87
C ALA A 256 16.83 14.84 -12.23
N PHE A 257 16.63 13.54 -11.97
CA PHE A 257 17.62 12.50 -12.22
C PHE A 257 17.53 11.90 -13.63
N SER A 258 16.60 12.36 -14.47
CA SER A 258 16.35 11.82 -15.81
C SER A 258 17.59 11.84 -16.71
N ARG A 259 18.49 12.81 -16.52
CA ARG A 259 19.75 12.96 -17.29
C ARG A 259 20.98 12.42 -16.57
N CYS A 260 20.84 11.91 -15.35
CA CYS A 260 21.94 11.33 -14.61
C CYS A 260 22.37 10.00 -15.24
N THR A 261 23.67 9.69 -15.19
CA THR A 261 24.15 8.34 -15.47
C THR A 261 23.55 7.35 -14.48
N ARG A 262 23.45 6.07 -14.85
CA ARG A 262 22.87 5.01 -14.00
C ARG A 262 23.40 5.04 -12.56
N ASN A 263 24.73 5.03 -12.39
CA ASN A 263 25.32 5.00 -11.05
C ASN A 263 25.10 6.32 -10.30
N ALA A 264 25.17 7.46 -10.99
CA ALA A 264 24.88 8.76 -10.38
C ALA A 264 23.44 8.83 -9.88
N ARG A 265 22.47 8.35 -10.68
CA ARG A 265 21.06 8.27 -10.28
C ARG A 265 20.87 7.44 -9.02
N LEU A 266 21.43 6.22 -8.96
CA LEU A 266 21.33 5.38 -7.76
C LEU A 266 21.92 6.07 -6.51
N TRP A 267 23.05 6.78 -6.66
CA TRP A 267 23.62 7.56 -5.55
C TRP A 267 22.74 8.75 -5.16
N CYS A 268 22.10 9.42 -6.11
CA CYS A 268 21.15 10.49 -5.83
C CYS A 268 19.91 9.97 -5.08
N GLU A 269 19.39 8.79 -5.46
CA GLU A 269 18.26 8.15 -4.76
C GLU A 269 18.63 7.76 -3.32
N VAL A 270 19.81 7.14 -3.13
CA VAL A 270 20.34 6.84 -1.79
C VAL A 270 20.57 8.13 -0.99
N GLY A 271 21.12 9.17 -1.62
CA GLY A 271 21.34 10.47 -1.02
C GLY A 271 20.05 11.13 -0.55
N LEU A 272 18.97 11.02 -1.33
CA LEU A 272 17.64 11.49 -0.92
C LEU A 272 17.08 10.70 0.27
N ILE A 273 17.23 9.37 0.29
CA ILE A 273 16.83 8.54 1.44
C ILE A 273 17.57 9.00 2.71
N VAL A 274 18.89 9.20 2.61
CA VAL A 274 19.71 9.67 3.73
C VAL A 274 19.29 11.07 4.17
N TYR A 275 19.05 11.98 3.23
CA TYR A 275 18.59 13.34 3.52
C TYR A 275 17.25 13.36 4.25
N PHE A 276 16.27 12.57 3.79
CA PHE A 276 14.94 12.48 4.40
C PHE A 276 14.92 11.73 5.73
N MET A 277 15.95 10.93 6.04
CA MET A 277 16.00 10.14 7.27
C MET A 277 16.88 10.77 8.35
N TYR A 278 17.99 11.42 7.97
CA TYR A 278 19.01 11.87 8.91
C TYR A 278 19.18 13.39 8.96
N ILE A 279 18.69 14.13 7.98
CA ILE A 279 18.84 15.59 7.91
C ILE A 279 17.50 16.31 8.10
N THR A 280 16.42 15.77 7.55
CA THR A 280 15.08 16.34 7.65
C THR A 280 14.10 15.36 8.26
N ASP A 281 12.99 15.85 8.82
CA ASP A 281 11.87 15.02 9.28
C ASP A 281 11.04 14.55 8.07
N GLY A 282 11.63 13.65 7.28
CA GLY A 282 11.12 13.23 5.99
C GLY A 282 10.88 11.73 5.89
N SER A 283 10.73 11.01 7.01
CA SER A 283 10.66 9.54 7.06
C SER A 283 9.65 8.94 6.07
N HIS A 284 8.48 9.55 5.90
CA HIS A 284 7.51 9.15 4.88
C HIS A 284 8.07 9.29 3.46
N TYR A 285 8.66 10.43 3.10
CA TYR A 285 9.28 10.64 1.79
C TYR A 285 10.41 9.63 1.53
N ALA A 286 11.20 9.31 2.56
CA ALA A 286 12.23 8.28 2.46
C ALA A 286 11.64 6.92 2.05
N MET A 287 10.47 6.52 2.58
CA MET A 287 9.78 5.27 2.18
C MET A 287 9.42 5.28 0.69
N PHE A 288 8.89 6.39 0.18
CA PHE A 288 8.61 6.54 -1.26
C PHE A 288 9.90 6.45 -2.09
N THR A 289 10.96 7.16 -1.68
CA THR A 289 12.26 7.14 -2.37
C THR A 289 12.90 5.76 -2.34
N ALA A 290 12.77 5.02 -1.24
CA ALA A 290 13.24 3.64 -1.16
C ALA A 290 12.44 2.70 -2.09
N GLY A 291 11.13 2.93 -2.25
CA GLY A 291 10.33 2.25 -3.26
C GLY A 291 10.84 2.51 -4.68
N MET A 292 11.17 3.76 -5.01
CA MET A 292 11.79 4.14 -6.29
C MET A 292 13.13 3.43 -6.50
N LEU A 293 14.01 3.42 -5.48
CA LEU A 293 15.30 2.73 -5.54
C LEU A 293 15.13 1.22 -5.75
N LEU A 294 14.20 0.58 -5.04
CA LEU A 294 13.90 -0.84 -5.23
C LEU A 294 13.42 -1.11 -6.67
N CYS A 295 12.62 -0.22 -7.24
CA CYS A 295 12.16 -0.32 -8.62
C CYS A 295 13.32 -0.17 -9.62
N ASP A 296 14.21 0.81 -9.46
CA ASP A 296 15.36 0.98 -10.38
C ASP A 296 16.29 -0.25 -10.31
N LEU A 297 16.57 -0.75 -9.11
CA LEU A 297 17.35 -1.97 -8.92
C LEU A 297 16.70 -3.21 -9.55
N ASP A 298 15.38 -3.36 -9.43
CA ASP A 298 14.66 -4.48 -10.07
C ASP A 298 14.64 -4.39 -11.59
N LEU A 299 14.55 -3.17 -12.16
CA LEU A 299 14.67 -2.96 -13.61
C LEU A 299 16.09 -3.28 -14.10
N LEU A 300 17.12 -2.88 -13.36
CA LEU A 300 18.51 -3.21 -13.67
C LEU A 300 18.79 -4.72 -13.53
N ALA A 301 18.20 -5.37 -12.53
CA ALA A 301 18.30 -6.82 -12.34
C ALA A 301 17.74 -7.59 -13.54
N LYS A 302 16.60 -7.16 -14.09
CA LYS A 302 16.01 -7.77 -15.30
C LYS A 302 16.90 -7.63 -16.53
N LYS A 303 17.71 -6.57 -16.62
CA LYS A 303 18.66 -6.34 -17.71
C LYS A 303 20.02 -7.02 -17.48
N GLY A 304 20.25 -7.64 -16.32
CA GLY A 304 21.57 -8.17 -15.94
C GLY A 304 22.61 -7.08 -15.64
N GLU A 305 22.17 -5.86 -15.38
CA GLU A 305 23.02 -4.68 -15.22
C GLU A 305 23.17 -4.24 -13.74
N LEU A 306 22.97 -5.14 -12.79
CA LEU A 306 23.11 -4.81 -11.37
C LEU A 306 24.52 -4.31 -11.03
N PRO A 307 24.66 -3.40 -10.06
CA PRO A 307 25.95 -3.05 -9.48
C PRO A 307 26.74 -4.30 -9.08
N ARG A 308 28.05 -4.33 -9.40
CA ARG A 308 28.92 -5.51 -9.20
C ARG A 308 28.90 -6.07 -7.78
N PHE A 309 28.72 -5.22 -6.77
CA PHE A 309 28.66 -5.64 -5.37
C PHE A 309 27.37 -6.43 -5.06
N LEU A 310 26.22 -6.02 -5.62
CA LEU A 310 24.95 -6.74 -5.48
C LEU A 310 24.98 -8.04 -6.28
N ALA A 311 25.55 -8.03 -7.48
CA ALA A 311 25.70 -9.23 -8.30
C ALA A 311 26.53 -10.32 -7.59
N ARG A 312 27.57 -9.93 -6.83
CA ARG A 312 28.39 -10.88 -6.05
C ARG A 312 27.61 -11.58 -4.93
N LEU A 313 26.57 -10.95 -4.40
CA LEU A 313 25.74 -11.50 -3.32
C LEU A 313 24.69 -12.49 -3.84
N GLU A 314 24.63 -12.73 -5.15
CA GLU A 314 23.63 -13.63 -5.75
C GLU A 314 23.69 -15.05 -5.19
N SER A 315 24.88 -15.58 -4.88
CA SER A 315 25.07 -16.94 -4.36
C SER A 315 24.49 -17.15 -2.96
N VAL A 316 24.36 -16.08 -2.17
CA VAL A 316 23.86 -16.10 -0.79
C VAL A 316 22.51 -15.39 -0.64
N LYS A 317 21.86 -15.05 -1.76
CA LYS A 317 20.64 -14.23 -1.77
C LYS A 317 19.51 -14.81 -0.92
N GLU A 318 19.29 -16.12 -0.98
CA GLU A 318 18.22 -16.76 -0.22
C GLU A 318 18.44 -16.59 1.28
N PHE A 319 19.64 -16.89 1.77
CA PHE A 319 20.00 -16.71 3.18
C PHE A 319 19.80 -15.25 3.61
N ILE A 320 20.28 -14.29 2.81
CA ILE A 320 20.13 -12.86 3.11
C ILE A 320 18.65 -12.47 3.21
N PHE A 321 17.82 -12.81 2.21
CA PHE A 321 16.42 -12.38 2.19
C PHE A 321 15.58 -13.02 3.30
N TYR A 322 15.89 -14.24 3.76
CA TYR A 322 15.24 -14.78 4.96
C TYR A 322 15.57 -13.99 6.23
N HIS A 323 16.82 -13.57 6.41
CA HIS A 323 17.20 -12.75 7.56
C HIS A 323 16.59 -11.34 7.47
N VAL A 324 16.63 -10.73 6.28
CA VAL A 324 15.98 -9.45 5.99
C VAL A 324 14.48 -9.52 6.31
N LEU A 325 13.80 -10.61 5.98
CA LEU A 325 12.39 -10.83 6.36
C LEU A 325 12.21 -10.96 7.88
N ILE A 326 13.08 -11.67 8.59
CA ILE A 326 13.01 -11.78 10.05
C ILE A 326 13.20 -10.40 10.71
N PHE A 327 14.20 -9.64 10.27
CA PHE A 327 14.42 -8.26 10.74
C PHE A 327 13.24 -7.35 10.41
N SER A 328 12.67 -7.50 9.22
CA SER A 328 11.46 -6.78 8.79
C SER A 328 10.29 -7.02 9.74
N LEU A 329 10.00 -8.28 10.06
CA LEU A 329 8.93 -8.64 11.00
C LEU A 329 9.24 -8.17 12.43
N PHE A 330 10.50 -8.18 12.84
CA PHE A 330 10.88 -7.70 14.17
C PHE A 330 10.74 -6.17 14.30
N LEU A 331 11.33 -5.42 13.35
CA LEU A 331 11.31 -3.96 13.35
C LEU A 331 9.92 -3.38 13.09
N GLY A 332 9.11 -4.06 12.28
CA GLY A 332 7.72 -3.66 12.06
C GLY A 332 6.89 -3.72 13.35
N GLY A 333 7.33 -4.52 14.33
CA GLY A 333 6.66 -4.74 15.61
C GLY A 333 7.07 -3.73 16.67
N VAL A 334 7.58 -2.56 16.28
CA VAL A 334 8.02 -1.49 17.17
C VAL A 334 6.90 -1.01 18.12
N PRO A 335 7.15 -0.90 19.43
CA PRO A 335 6.23 -0.24 20.37
C PRO A 335 5.96 1.21 19.96
N SER A 336 4.69 1.59 19.88
CA SER A 336 4.27 2.85 19.24
C SER A 336 3.26 3.67 20.03
N GLU A 337 3.10 3.41 21.32
CA GLU A 337 2.14 4.13 22.18
C GLU A 337 2.49 5.63 22.25
N ASN A 338 3.78 5.96 22.40
CA ASN A 338 4.21 7.34 22.51
C ASN A 338 5.42 7.66 21.62
N ARG A 339 5.91 8.90 21.73
CA ARG A 339 7.09 9.41 21.00
C ARG A 339 8.34 9.48 21.89
N GLU A 340 8.27 8.97 23.11
CA GLU A 340 9.35 9.05 24.10
C GLU A 340 10.33 7.89 23.92
N ILE A 341 11.57 8.22 23.59
CA ILE A 341 12.65 7.25 23.39
C ILE A 341 12.93 6.46 24.68
N ASP A 342 12.73 7.07 25.85
CA ASP A 342 12.93 6.41 27.15
C ASP A 342 11.92 5.28 27.38
N GLN A 343 10.68 5.41 26.92
CA GLN A 343 9.70 4.33 27.00
C GLN A 343 10.07 3.19 26.03
N LEU A 344 10.56 3.52 24.83
CA LEU A 344 11.08 2.52 23.91
C LEU A 344 12.25 1.74 24.54
N ALA A 345 13.16 2.42 25.23
CA ALA A 345 14.31 1.80 25.88
C ALA A 345 13.91 0.83 27.02
N LYS A 346 12.79 1.10 27.72
CA LYS A 346 12.23 0.23 28.76
C LYS A 346 11.65 -1.07 28.20
N ASN A 347 11.26 -1.10 26.92
CA ASN A 347 10.73 -2.30 26.29
C ASN A 347 11.83 -3.34 26.03
N ARG A 348 11.56 -4.61 26.35
CA ARG A 348 12.53 -5.71 26.18
C ARG A 348 12.92 -5.86 24.71
N GLY A 349 14.22 -5.87 24.43
CA GLY A 349 14.77 -6.00 23.07
C GLY A 349 14.92 -4.67 22.30
N TRP A 350 14.48 -3.55 22.87
CA TRP A 350 14.53 -2.24 22.23
C TRP A 350 15.56 -1.27 22.83
N TYR A 351 16.20 -1.63 23.95
CA TYR A 351 17.18 -0.78 24.63
C TYR A 351 18.35 -0.31 23.75
N TYR A 352 18.99 -1.19 22.99
CA TYR A 352 20.07 -0.76 22.09
C TYR A 352 19.55 -0.10 20.82
N LEU A 353 18.35 -0.49 20.39
CA LEU A 353 17.75 0.08 19.20
C LEU A 353 17.35 1.53 19.43
N SER A 354 16.86 1.88 20.62
CA SER A 354 16.46 3.25 20.96
C SER A 354 17.58 4.28 20.75
N ALA A 355 18.84 3.87 20.85
CA ALA A 355 20.01 4.72 20.57
C ALA A 355 20.30 4.96 19.08
N LEU A 356 19.73 4.15 18.18
CA LEU A 356 19.93 4.27 16.72
C LEU A 356 18.98 5.28 16.06
N ASN A 357 17.96 5.75 16.77
CA ASN A 357 17.01 6.70 16.19
C ASN A 357 17.71 8.04 15.87
N PRO A 358 17.72 8.48 14.61
CA PRO A 358 18.31 9.76 14.25
C PRO A 358 17.48 10.92 14.83
N GLN A 359 18.15 12.01 15.19
CA GLN A 359 17.49 13.22 15.71
C GLN A 359 16.43 13.78 14.73
N ALA A 360 16.65 13.62 13.42
CA ALA A 360 15.79 14.19 12.39
C ALA A 360 14.38 13.59 12.37
N VAL A 361 14.21 12.32 12.74
CA VAL A 361 12.90 11.66 12.77
C VAL A 361 12.32 11.83 14.17
N TYR A 362 11.39 12.80 14.31
CA TYR A 362 10.81 13.14 15.61
C TYR A 362 10.01 11.99 16.23
N ASP A 363 9.29 11.23 15.41
CA ASP A 363 8.55 10.07 15.85
C ASP A 363 9.32 8.80 15.46
N TYR A 364 10.03 8.26 16.44
CA TYR A 364 10.99 7.17 16.28
C TYR A 364 10.39 5.94 15.59
N LYS A 365 9.07 5.72 15.68
CA LYS A 365 8.45 4.52 15.08
C LYS A 365 8.65 4.51 13.57
N TRP A 366 8.56 5.66 12.91
CA TRP A 366 8.69 5.75 11.46
C TRP A 366 10.09 5.40 10.97
N PHE A 367 11.12 5.60 11.78
CA PHE A 367 12.49 5.17 11.47
C PHE A 367 12.57 3.64 11.35
N TYR A 368 12.04 2.90 12.33
CA TYR A 368 12.05 1.43 12.29
C TYR A 368 11.08 0.87 11.25
N LEU A 369 9.91 1.49 11.11
CA LEU A 369 8.92 1.09 10.12
C LEU A 369 9.40 1.32 8.69
N PHE A 370 10.25 2.33 8.44
CA PHE A 370 10.92 2.52 7.16
C PHE A 370 11.75 1.28 6.81
N TRP A 371 12.66 0.87 7.69
CA TRP A 371 13.50 -0.31 7.46
C TRP A 371 12.65 -1.57 7.33
N ALA A 372 11.64 -1.73 8.20
CA ALA A 372 10.74 -2.87 8.16
C ALA A 372 10.03 -3.00 6.80
N ALA A 373 9.44 -1.90 6.30
CA ALA A 373 8.69 -1.88 5.06
C ALA A 373 9.59 -2.10 3.84
N VAL A 374 10.76 -1.45 3.80
CA VAL A 374 11.75 -1.65 2.72
C VAL A 374 12.21 -3.09 2.67
N PHE A 375 12.53 -3.68 3.82
CA PHE A 375 12.93 -5.08 3.92
C PHE A 375 11.81 -6.05 3.53
N LEU A 376 10.55 -5.75 3.86
CA LEU A 376 9.41 -6.56 3.47
C LEU A 376 9.23 -6.58 1.96
N VAL A 377 9.10 -5.40 1.36
CA VAL A 377 8.87 -5.25 -0.10
C VAL A 377 10.05 -5.83 -0.86
N ALA A 378 11.27 -5.65 -0.35
CA ALA A 378 12.45 -6.29 -0.91
C ALA A 378 12.41 -7.82 -0.77
N SER A 379 11.96 -8.41 0.34
CA SER A 379 12.07 -9.86 0.53
C SER A 379 11.06 -10.66 -0.32
N ILE A 380 9.86 -10.12 -0.52
CA ILE A 380 8.75 -10.84 -1.15
C ILE A 380 9.06 -11.41 -2.53
N PRO A 381 9.54 -10.65 -3.54
CA PRO A 381 9.77 -11.20 -4.87
C PRO A 381 10.89 -12.25 -4.92
N ARG A 382 11.77 -12.30 -3.90
CA ARG A 382 12.91 -13.23 -3.83
C ARG A 382 12.61 -14.51 -3.05
N ILE A 383 11.55 -14.54 -2.24
CA ILE A 383 11.09 -15.71 -1.48
C ILE A 383 9.86 -16.33 -2.16
N LEU A 384 10.05 -17.47 -2.85
CA LEU A 384 9.03 -18.05 -3.73
C LEU A 384 7.69 -18.38 -3.05
N TRP A 385 7.71 -18.91 -1.82
CA TRP A 385 6.47 -19.25 -1.11
C TRP A 385 5.72 -18.00 -0.66
N LEU A 386 6.45 -16.95 -0.29
CA LEU A 386 5.89 -15.69 0.17
C LEU A 386 5.31 -14.90 -0.99
N LYS A 387 6.03 -14.85 -2.12
CA LYS A 387 5.49 -14.36 -3.40
C LYS A 387 4.22 -15.12 -3.78
N GLY A 388 4.27 -16.45 -3.73
CA GLY A 388 3.13 -17.32 -4.05
C GLY A 388 1.92 -17.09 -3.15
N PHE A 389 2.12 -16.75 -1.88
CA PHE A 389 1.05 -16.38 -0.95
C PHE A 389 0.33 -15.09 -1.39
N PHE A 390 1.08 -14.04 -1.74
CA PHE A 390 0.48 -12.78 -2.23
C PHE A 390 -0.12 -12.91 -3.64
N GLU A 391 0.31 -13.89 -4.43
CA GLU A 391 -0.27 -14.24 -5.73
C GLU A 391 -1.52 -15.14 -5.61
N THR A 392 -1.95 -15.50 -4.39
CA THR A 392 -3.20 -16.26 -4.20
C THR A 392 -4.43 -15.45 -4.59
N ARG A 393 -5.50 -16.13 -5.03
CA ARG A 393 -6.78 -15.50 -5.38
C ARG A 393 -7.36 -14.64 -4.25
N PHE A 394 -7.16 -15.05 -2.99
CA PHE A 394 -7.60 -14.29 -1.83
C PHE A 394 -6.89 -12.93 -1.75
N CYS A 395 -5.56 -12.90 -1.76
CA CYS A 395 -4.79 -11.65 -1.73
C CYS A 395 -5.05 -10.80 -2.98
N GLN A 396 -5.17 -11.41 -4.15
CA GLN A 396 -5.50 -10.70 -5.39
C GLN A 396 -6.92 -10.10 -5.34
N TYR A 397 -7.90 -10.80 -4.76
CA TYR A 397 -9.24 -10.27 -4.54
C TYR A 397 -9.21 -9.07 -3.60
N LEU A 398 -8.48 -9.18 -2.47
CA LEU A 398 -8.26 -8.06 -1.56
C LEU A 398 -7.66 -6.86 -2.31
N GLY A 399 -6.64 -7.08 -3.13
CA GLY A 399 -6.00 -6.03 -3.93
C GLY A 399 -6.98 -5.32 -4.88
N ARG A 400 -7.91 -6.07 -5.50
CA ARG A 400 -8.94 -5.51 -6.39
C ARG A 400 -9.95 -4.63 -5.64
N ILE A 401 -10.41 -5.06 -4.47
CA ILE A 401 -11.40 -4.29 -3.69
C ILE A 401 -10.81 -3.05 -3.03
N SER A 402 -9.54 -3.08 -2.63
CA SER A 402 -8.84 -1.93 -2.05
C SER A 402 -8.69 -0.75 -3.03
N PHE A 403 -8.89 -0.98 -4.32
CA PHE A 403 -8.73 0.01 -5.39
C PHE A 403 -10.01 0.71 -5.83
N CYS A 404 -11.18 0.36 -5.28
CA CYS A 404 -12.45 0.85 -5.77
C CYS A 404 -12.93 2.12 -5.02
N PRO A 405 -12.76 3.29 -5.64
CA PRO A 405 -13.76 4.34 -5.51
C PRO A 405 -14.17 4.82 -6.90
N VAL A 406 -14.89 3.99 -7.67
CA VAL A 406 -15.56 4.44 -8.90
C VAL A 406 -16.98 3.84 -8.95
N PRO A 407 -18.04 4.63 -9.15
CA PRO A 407 -19.42 4.15 -9.21
C PRO A 407 -19.77 3.24 -10.40
N GLY A 408 -18.80 2.87 -11.24
CA GLY A 408 -19.02 2.10 -12.48
C GLY A 408 -18.93 0.57 -12.33
N SER A 409 -18.46 0.06 -11.19
CA SER A 409 -18.28 -1.39 -10.95
C SER A 409 -19.40 -2.02 -10.11
N ARG A 410 -20.56 -1.34 -9.99
CA ARG A 410 -21.73 -1.87 -9.25
C ARG A 410 -22.20 -3.23 -9.75
N ALA A 411 -21.99 -3.56 -11.03
CA ALA A 411 -22.39 -4.86 -11.58
C ALA A 411 -21.64 -6.04 -10.93
N SER A 412 -20.32 -6.01 -10.83
CA SER A 412 -19.58 -7.20 -10.36
C SER A 412 -19.60 -7.38 -8.83
N ALA A 413 -19.72 -6.30 -8.06
CA ALA A 413 -19.83 -6.38 -6.60
C ALA A 413 -21.22 -6.86 -6.14
N LEU A 414 -22.29 -6.44 -6.83
CA LEU A 414 -23.65 -6.93 -6.57
C LEU A 414 -23.82 -8.38 -7.03
N ASP A 415 -23.20 -8.77 -8.15
CA ASP A 415 -23.21 -10.16 -8.62
C ASP A 415 -22.42 -11.10 -7.68
N ALA A 416 -21.29 -10.63 -7.14
CA ALA A 416 -20.54 -11.37 -6.12
C ALA A 416 -21.30 -11.49 -4.78
N TRP A 417 -22.08 -10.46 -4.40
CA TRP A 417 -22.97 -10.51 -3.24
C TRP A 417 -24.18 -11.44 -3.45
N ARG A 418 -24.76 -11.45 -4.65
CA ARG A 418 -25.85 -12.37 -5.03
C ARG A 418 -25.43 -13.83 -5.02
N GLN A 419 -24.17 -14.12 -5.35
CA GLN A 419 -23.63 -15.49 -5.33
C GLN A 419 -23.19 -15.97 -3.94
N ALA A 420 -23.06 -15.08 -2.95
CA ALA A 420 -22.59 -15.41 -1.61
C ALA A 420 -23.71 -15.70 -0.60
N LEU A 421 -24.98 -15.47 -0.95
CA LEU A 421 -26.12 -15.76 -0.08
C LEU A 421 -26.67 -17.19 -0.36
N PRO A 422 -26.84 -18.04 0.66
CA PRO A 422 -27.56 -19.31 0.53
C PRO A 422 -28.99 -19.06 0.00
N GLY A 423 -29.39 -19.82 -1.02
CA GLY A 423 -30.60 -19.60 -1.82
C GLY A 423 -31.94 -19.89 -1.14
N HIS A 424 -32.18 -19.36 0.07
CA HIS A 424 -33.45 -19.51 0.80
C HIS A 424 -34.03 -18.19 1.33
N TRP A 425 -33.55 -17.03 0.89
CA TRP A 425 -34.11 -15.72 1.29
C TRP A 425 -34.36 -14.73 0.13
N VAL A 426 -34.47 -15.22 -1.12
CA VAL A 426 -34.77 -14.38 -2.30
C VAL A 426 -36.15 -14.70 -2.88
N ALA A 427 -37.16 -14.85 -2.02
CA ALA A 427 -38.55 -14.91 -2.42
C ALA A 427 -39.35 -13.94 -1.55
N GLU A 428 -39.44 -12.70 -2.02
CA GLU A 428 -40.47 -11.68 -1.76
C GLU A 428 -39.81 -10.33 -1.96
N TRP A 429 -39.85 -9.79 -3.17
CA TRP A 429 -39.92 -8.36 -3.52
C TRP A 429 -40.03 -8.31 -5.06
N GLY A 430 -41.19 -8.74 -5.54
CA GLY A 430 -41.62 -8.50 -6.92
C GLY A 430 -42.21 -7.09 -7.06
N PRO A 431 -42.22 -6.50 -8.26
CA PRO A 431 -42.63 -5.12 -8.48
C PRO A 431 -44.13 -4.95 -8.20
N ALA A 432 -44.47 -3.85 -7.52
CA ALA A 432 -45.83 -3.45 -7.22
C ALA A 432 -46.70 -3.47 -8.48
N GLN A 433 -47.69 -4.37 -8.50
CA GLN A 433 -48.75 -4.38 -9.49
C GLN A 433 -49.72 -3.23 -9.21
N GLY A 434 -50.14 -2.55 -10.27
CA GLY A 434 -50.98 -1.36 -10.21
C GLY A 434 -52.34 -1.60 -9.54
N HIS A 435 -52.79 -0.59 -8.81
CA HIS A 435 -54.16 -0.50 -8.34
C HIS A 435 -55.13 -0.25 -9.52
N PRO A 436 -56.28 -0.96 -9.59
CA PRO A 436 -57.38 -0.56 -10.45
C PRO A 436 -58.24 0.53 -9.76
N PRO A 437 -59.04 1.30 -10.52
CA PRO A 437 -59.85 2.38 -9.98
C PRO A 437 -61.14 1.81 -9.35
N LEU A 438 -61.53 2.34 -8.21
CA LEU A 438 -62.87 2.17 -7.66
C LEU A 438 -63.47 3.55 -7.42
N GLY A 439 -64.30 3.97 -8.37
CA GLY A 439 -65.34 4.96 -8.13
C GLY A 439 -66.59 4.27 -7.61
N ARG A 440 -67.19 4.88 -6.59
CA ARG A 440 -68.63 5.17 -6.52
C ARG A 440 -68.80 6.56 -5.93
#